data_AF-A0A183DUE6-F1
#
_entry.id   AF-A0A183DUE6-F1
#
_cell.length_a   1.000
_cell.length_b   1.000
_cell.length_c   1.000
_cell.angle_alpha   90.00
_cell.angle_beta   90.00
_cell.angle_gamma   90.00
#
_symmetry.space_group_name_H-M   'P 1'
#
loop_
_entity.id
_entity.type
_entity.pdbx_description
1 polymer ?
#
loop_
_entity_poly.entity_id
_entity_poly.type
_entity_poly.pdbx_seq_one_letter_code
_entity_poly.pdbx_strand_id
1 'polypeptide(L)'
;MPEALLQCPKLGCEWLCMLVYNLEHHPREYSFDIRAQVDGVWNKWVPIVTRHWNLMERMCSINPPPYYVENVAKEANMREIDLDNFDDMLHSGAWSYLIVIDRRGGAESSLIALDLSQLVDKATADYEQLPYYVTASLSPQQVQQRMPFKIGDGKIYGGYLNYPVERNAQVRWIVVPLSESEHEMMEPTIKLCGLREDGNFS
;
A
#
# COMPACT_ATOMS: atom_id res chain seq x y z
N MET A 1 30.89 -15.66 -10.73
CA MET A 1 30.94 -14.99 -9.41
C MET A 1 30.25 -15.89 -8.39
N PRO A 2 30.67 -15.91 -7.11
CA PRO A 2 30.06 -16.77 -6.10
C PRO A 2 28.64 -16.29 -5.75
N GLU A 3 27.68 -17.21 -5.60
CA GLU A 3 26.30 -16.94 -5.13
C GLU A 3 26.23 -16.10 -3.85
N ALA A 4 27.29 -16.10 -3.04
CA ALA A 4 27.41 -15.37 -1.78
C ALA A 4 27.35 -13.82 -1.89
N LEU A 5 27.36 -13.26 -3.12
CA LEU A 5 27.22 -11.82 -3.37
C LEU A 5 25.81 -11.41 -3.80
N LEU A 6 24.89 -12.36 -4.00
CA LEU A 6 23.47 -12.06 -4.17
C LEU A 6 22.88 -11.74 -2.78
N GLN A 7 22.95 -10.47 -2.39
CA GLN A 7 22.24 -10.00 -1.21
C GLN A 7 20.75 -9.85 -1.56
N CYS A 8 19.99 -10.93 -1.36
CA CYS A 8 18.58 -10.73 -1.06
C CYS A 8 18.51 -9.91 0.23
N PRO A 9 17.71 -8.83 0.29
CA PRO A 9 17.45 -8.12 1.53
C PRO A 9 17.02 -9.12 2.60
N LYS A 10 17.58 -9.00 3.81
CA LYS A 10 17.40 -9.94 4.92
C LYS A 10 15.95 -10.07 5.44
N LEU A 11 14.97 -9.50 4.76
CA LEU A 11 13.54 -9.63 5.00
C LEU A 11 12.84 -9.72 3.64
N GLY A 12 12.14 -10.84 3.40
CA GLY A 12 11.18 -11.05 2.32
C GLY A 12 11.65 -10.74 0.90
N CYS A 13 11.91 -11.76 0.08
CA CYS A 13 11.82 -11.65 -1.39
C CYS A 13 10.37 -11.42 -1.84
N GLU A 14 9.68 -10.44 -1.27
CA GLU A 14 8.25 -10.25 -1.44
C GLU A 14 8.03 -9.30 -2.63
N TRP A 15 7.62 -9.90 -3.74
CA TRP A 15 6.99 -9.32 -4.93
C TRP A 15 7.05 -7.78 -5.00
N LEU A 16 7.98 -7.23 -5.79
CA LEU A 16 7.92 -5.83 -6.19
C LEU A 16 6.70 -5.62 -7.07
N CYS A 17 5.61 -5.19 -6.45
CA CYS A 17 4.38 -4.89 -7.15
C CYS A 17 4.39 -3.47 -7.71
N MET A 18 3.87 -3.34 -8.92
CA MET A 18 3.50 -2.06 -9.51
C MET A 18 2.04 -2.13 -9.94
N LEU A 19 1.26 -1.12 -9.57
CA LEU A 19 -0.10 -0.97 -10.07
C LEU A 19 -0.11 0.12 -11.16
N VAL A 20 -0.57 -0.27 -12.34
CA VAL A 20 -0.90 0.63 -13.44
C VAL A 20 -2.41 0.62 -13.59
N TYR A 21 -3.03 1.79 -13.47
CA TYR A 21 -4.49 1.96 -13.51
C TYR A 21 -4.86 3.18 -14.34
N ASN A 22 -6.15 3.33 -14.67
CA ASN A 22 -6.66 4.39 -15.55
C ASN A 22 -6.00 4.45 -16.94
N LEU A 23 -5.72 3.27 -17.54
CA LEU A 23 -5.25 3.19 -18.93
C LEU A 23 -6.31 3.76 -19.90
N GLU A 24 -5.86 4.40 -20.97
CA GLU A 24 -6.71 5.08 -21.96
C GLU A 24 -7.55 4.10 -22.78
N HIS A 25 -6.98 2.93 -23.10
CA HIS A 25 -7.63 1.88 -23.89
C HIS A 25 -7.95 0.64 -23.05
N HIS A 26 -8.59 -0.36 -23.66
CA HIS A 26 -8.88 -1.60 -22.93
C HIS A 26 -7.58 -2.30 -22.50
N PRO A 27 -7.49 -2.90 -21.30
CA PRO A 27 -6.28 -3.57 -20.82
C PRO A 27 -5.72 -4.65 -21.77
N ARG A 28 -6.57 -5.25 -22.61
CA ARG A 28 -6.18 -6.26 -23.60
C ARG A 28 -5.37 -5.70 -24.78
N GLU A 29 -5.35 -4.38 -24.95
CA GLU A 29 -4.60 -3.68 -26.01
C GLU A 29 -3.16 -3.38 -25.59
N TYR A 30 -2.81 -3.59 -24.32
CA TYR A 30 -1.48 -3.36 -23.79
C TYR A 30 -0.70 -4.67 -23.64
N SER A 31 0.58 -4.63 -24.00
CA SER A 31 1.57 -5.66 -23.66
C SER A 31 2.57 -5.08 -22.67
N PHE A 32 2.84 -5.80 -21.59
CA PHE A 32 3.80 -5.39 -20.57
C PHE A 32 5.00 -6.32 -20.61
N ASP A 33 6.21 -5.75 -20.73
CA ASP A 33 7.47 -6.47 -20.63
C ASP A 33 8.28 -5.91 -19.47
N ILE A 34 8.97 -6.78 -18.72
CA ILE A 34 9.86 -6.38 -17.62
C ILE A 34 11.29 -6.84 -17.88
N ARG A 35 12.24 -6.07 -17.34
CA ARG A 35 13.64 -6.47 -17.25
C ARG A 35 14.24 -5.87 -15.98
N ALA A 36 15.25 -6.55 -15.45
CA ALA A 36 16.02 -6.06 -14.30
C ALA A 36 17.41 -5.58 -14.76
N GLN A 37 17.96 -4.63 -14.01
CA GLN A 37 19.37 -4.25 -14.12
C GLN A 37 20.13 -4.90 -12.95
N VAL A 38 21.20 -5.63 -13.26
CA VAL A 38 22.07 -6.27 -12.26
C VAL A 38 23.49 -5.83 -12.55
N ASP A 39 24.17 -5.25 -11.55
CA ASP A 39 25.53 -4.72 -11.67
C ASP A 39 25.73 -3.78 -12.87
N GLY A 40 24.75 -2.91 -13.11
CA GLY A 40 24.75 -1.95 -14.22
C GLY A 40 24.40 -2.53 -15.59
N VAL A 41 24.21 -3.85 -15.70
CA VAL A 41 23.88 -4.53 -16.96
C VAL A 41 22.40 -4.89 -17.00
N TRP A 42 21.73 -4.56 -18.12
CA TRP A 42 20.33 -4.92 -18.33
C TRP A 42 20.19 -6.37 -18.81
N ASN A 43 19.28 -7.11 -18.17
CA ASN A 43 18.85 -8.42 -18.64
C ASN A 43 17.88 -8.31 -19.84
N LYS A 44 17.54 -9.45 -20.43
CA LYS A 44 16.56 -9.55 -21.52
C LYS A 44 15.17 -9.14 -21.03
N TRP A 45 14.37 -8.61 -21.96
CA TRP A 45 12.95 -8.39 -21.75
C TRP A 45 12.23 -9.74 -21.57
N VAL A 46 11.33 -9.78 -20.58
CA VAL A 46 10.46 -10.92 -20.30
C VAL A 46 9.02 -10.42 -20.39
N PRO A 47 8.17 -11.00 -21.25
CA PRO A 47 6.77 -10.61 -21.36
C PRO A 47 5.98 -11.06 -20.13
N ILE A 48 5.13 -10.17 -19.62
CA ILE A 48 4.18 -10.49 -18.55
C ILE A 48 2.92 -11.09 -19.17
N VAL A 49 2.56 -12.29 -18.71
CA VAL A 49 1.28 -12.90 -19.07
C VAL A 49 0.16 -12.20 -18.31
N THR A 50 -0.72 -11.51 -19.02
CA THR A 50 -1.89 -10.86 -18.43
C THR A 50 -2.86 -11.93 -17.90
N ARG A 51 -3.14 -11.90 -16.61
CA ARG A 51 -4.20 -12.70 -15.97
C ARG A 51 -5.28 -11.78 -15.43
N HIS A 52 -6.52 -12.29 -15.39
CA HIS A 52 -7.59 -11.56 -14.73
C HIS A 52 -7.30 -11.53 -13.23
N TRP A 53 -7.41 -10.36 -12.60
CA TRP A 53 -7.24 -10.22 -11.17
C TRP A 53 -8.36 -10.95 -10.43
N ASN A 54 -8.01 -11.78 -9.46
CA ASN A 54 -8.94 -12.43 -8.56
C ASN A 54 -8.57 -12.07 -7.12
N LEU A 55 -9.56 -11.59 -6.35
CA LEU A 55 -9.38 -11.21 -4.95
C LEU A 55 -8.87 -12.38 -4.07
N MET A 56 -9.10 -13.64 -4.50
CA MET A 56 -8.64 -14.85 -3.82
C MET A 56 -7.22 -15.30 -4.22
N GLU A 57 -6.67 -14.77 -5.32
CA GLU A 57 -5.30 -15.08 -5.81
C GLU A 57 -4.37 -13.88 -5.53
N ARG A 58 -4.29 -13.46 -4.26
CA ARG A 58 -3.45 -12.31 -3.85
C ARG A 58 -1.96 -12.63 -4.03
N MET A 59 -1.45 -12.38 -5.23
CA MET A 59 -0.01 -12.38 -5.53
C MET A 59 0.68 -11.07 -5.10
N CYS A 60 -0.11 -10.06 -4.72
CA CYS A 60 0.34 -8.72 -4.43
C CYS A 60 -0.44 -8.12 -3.24
N SER A 61 0.22 -7.29 -2.42
CA SER A 61 -0.40 -6.51 -1.34
C SER A 61 -1.27 -5.36 -1.84
N ILE A 62 -1.09 -4.92 -3.09
CA ILE A 62 -1.86 -3.82 -3.69
C ILE A 62 -3.19 -4.36 -4.24
N ASN A 63 -4.30 -3.90 -3.67
CA ASN A 63 -5.63 -4.12 -4.23
C ASN A 63 -5.90 -3.10 -5.35
N PRO A 64 -6.06 -3.55 -6.62
CA PRO A 64 -6.33 -2.65 -7.73
C PRO A 64 -7.71 -2.00 -7.59
N PRO A 65 -7.89 -0.74 -8.04
CA PRO A 65 -9.17 -0.07 -7.99
C PRO A 65 -10.19 -0.82 -8.87
N PRO A 66 -11.40 -1.11 -8.37
CA PRO A 66 -12.44 -1.80 -9.14
C PRO A 66 -13.15 -0.87 -10.15
N TYR A 67 -12.78 0.41 -10.18
CA TYR A 67 -13.36 1.46 -11.01
C TYR A 67 -12.28 2.43 -11.51
N TYR A 68 -12.64 3.22 -12.52
CA TYR A 68 -11.80 4.33 -12.97
C TYR A 68 -11.67 5.36 -11.86
N VAL A 69 -10.44 5.69 -11.46
CA VAL A 69 -10.19 6.63 -10.36
C VAL A 69 -10.21 8.06 -10.90
N GLU A 70 -11.24 8.82 -10.58
CA GLU A 70 -11.33 10.20 -11.02
C GLU A 70 -10.43 11.14 -10.19
N ASN A 71 -10.11 12.31 -10.75
CA ASN A 71 -9.42 13.40 -10.04
C ASN A 71 -8.01 13.08 -9.52
N VAL A 72 -7.36 12.06 -10.08
CA VAL A 72 -5.93 11.78 -9.86
C VAL A 72 -5.11 13.01 -10.20
N ALA A 73 -4.10 13.30 -9.36
CA ALA A 73 -3.22 14.45 -9.50
C ALA A 73 -3.89 15.84 -9.45
N LYS A 74 -5.17 15.96 -9.07
CA LYS A 74 -5.83 17.27 -8.88
C LYS A 74 -5.64 17.77 -7.46
N GLU A 75 -4.98 18.92 -7.31
CA GLU A 75 -4.70 19.53 -5.99
C GLU A 75 -5.96 19.77 -5.14
N ALA A 76 -7.09 20.10 -5.77
CA ALA A 76 -8.37 20.31 -5.05
C ALA A 76 -8.88 19.05 -4.31
N ASN A 77 -8.40 17.88 -4.73
CA ASN A 77 -8.71 16.56 -4.19
C ASN A 77 -7.58 16.01 -3.31
N MET A 78 -6.55 16.83 -3.05
CA MET A 78 -5.47 16.50 -2.14
C MET A 78 -5.64 17.20 -0.79
N ARG A 79 -5.04 16.64 0.26
CA ARG A 79 -4.92 17.26 1.58
C ARG A 79 -3.48 17.17 2.04
N GLU A 80 -2.91 18.32 2.36
CA GLU A 80 -1.60 18.37 3.01
C GLU A 80 -1.76 17.85 4.42
N ILE A 81 -0.84 16.98 4.83
CA ILE A 81 -0.70 16.60 6.21
C ILE A 81 0.64 17.10 6.71
N ASP A 82 0.62 17.69 7.89
CA ASP A 82 1.83 18.12 8.54
C ASP A 82 2.43 16.92 9.27
N LEU A 83 3.49 16.36 8.67
CA LEU A 83 4.26 15.27 9.26
C LEU A 83 5.20 15.77 10.37
N ASP A 84 5.38 17.08 10.57
CA ASP A 84 6.35 17.60 11.56
C ASP A 84 5.90 17.31 13.00
N ASN A 85 4.61 17.14 13.26
CA ASN A 85 4.11 16.71 14.56
C ASN A 85 4.32 15.20 14.84
N PHE A 86 4.94 14.46 13.93
CA PHE A 86 5.27 13.04 14.13
C PHE A 86 6.50 12.84 15.00
N ASP A 87 7.24 13.91 15.34
CA ASP A 87 8.44 13.81 16.18
C ASP A 87 8.15 13.12 17.53
N ASP A 88 6.98 13.32 18.14
CA ASP A 88 6.57 12.59 19.35
C ASP A 88 6.26 11.10 19.11
N MET A 89 5.79 10.73 17.90
CA MET A 89 5.47 9.35 17.52
C MET A 89 6.68 8.57 17.00
N LEU A 90 7.71 9.25 16.49
CA LEU A 90 8.96 8.68 15.98
C LEU A 90 9.78 7.96 17.07
N HIS A 91 9.54 8.28 18.34
CA HIS A 91 10.17 7.62 19.49
C HIS A 91 9.66 6.19 19.75
N SER A 92 8.60 5.75 19.05
CA SER A 92 7.85 4.53 19.39
C SER A 92 8.50 3.20 18.96
N GLY A 93 9.63 3.22 18.25
CA GLY A 93 10.23 1.97 17.74
C GLY A 93 9.31 1.20 16.78
N ALA A 94 8.32 1.88 16.19
CA ALA A 94 7.35 1.30 15.27
C ALA A 94 8.02 0.74 14.01
N TRP A 95 7.50 -0.37 13.51
CA TRP A 95 7.93 -1.03 12.29
C TRP A 95 7.37 -0.37 11.03
N SER A 96 6.13 0.13 11.10
CA SER A 96 5.49 0.89 10.04
C SER A 96 4.49 1.90 10.63
N TYR A 97 4.17 2.93 9.83
CA TYR A 97 3.22 3.97 10.19
C TYR A 97 2.09 3.96 9.16
N LEU A 98 0.90 3.51 9.59
CA LEU A 98 -0.29 3.57 8.73
C LEU A 98 -0.93 4.95 8.80
N ILE A 99 -1.34 5.44 7.64
CA ILE A 99 -2.18 6.62 7.52
C ILE A 99 -3.60 6.16 7.22
N VAL A 100 -4.48 6.38 8.18
CA VAL A 100 -5.89 5.98 8.14
C VAL A 100 -6.76 7.21 7.93
N ILE A 101 -7.69 7.11 6.98
CA ILE A 101 -8.71 8.13 6.74
C ILE A 101 -9.99 7.68 7.41
N ASP A 102 -10.57 8.56 8.25
CA ASP A 102 -11.88 8.38 8.86
C ASP A 102 -12.92 9.27 8.15
N ARG A 103 -13.94 8.64 7.59
CA ARG A 103 -15.02 9.27 6.82
C ARG A 103 -16.20 9.71 7.68
N ARG A 104 -16.21 9.44 8.99
CA ARG A 104 -17.31 9.78 9.92
C ARG A 104 -17.39 11.28 10.26
N GLY A 105 -16.53 12.11 9.67
CA GLY A 105 -16.41 13.54 9.96
C GLY A 105 -17.69 14.32 9.69
N GLY A 106 -18.54 14.48 10.73
CA GLY A 106 -19.75 15.28 10.64
C GLY A 106 -20.59 15.47 11.92
N ALA A 107 -20.47 14.63 12.95
CA ALA A 107 -21.26 14.82 14.17
C ALA A 107 -20.45 14.46 15.44
N GLU A 108 -20.51 15.36 16.41
CA GLU A 108 -20.31 15.15 17.85
C GLU A 108 -19.09 14.28 18.26
N SER A 109 -18.09 14.96 18.78
CA SER A 109 -16.90 14.46 19.47
C SER A 109 -17.17 13.27 20.39
N SER A 110 -17.07 12.07 19.84
CA SER A 110 -16.70 10.88 20.59
C SER A 110 -15.67 10.15 19.74
N LEU A 111 -14.48 9.97 20.32
CA LEU A 111 -13.43 9.13 19.78
C LEU A 111 -14.00 7.71 19.69
N ILE A 112 -14.72 7.39 18.62
CA ILE A 112 -15.08 6.01 18.35
C ILE A 112 -13.77 5.32 18.06
N ALA A 113 -13.35 4.46 19.00
CA ALA A 113 -12.13 3.68 18.91
C ALA A 113 -12.01 3.08 17.50
N LEU A 114 -10.89 3.35 16.84
CA LEU A 114 -10.52 2.64 15.63
C LEU A 114 -10.27 1.19 16.03
N ASP A 115 -11.00 0.27 15.40
CA ASP A 115 -10.69 -1.15 15.52
C ASP A 115 -9.54 -1.46 14.57
N LEU A 116 -8.33 -1.57 15.13
CA LEU A 116 -7.12 -1.84 14.36
C LEU A 116 -7.20 -3.16 13.57
N SER A 117 -8.03 -4.11 14.02
CA SER A 117 -8.20 -5.40 13.36
C SER A 117 -9.01 -5.34 12.06
N GLN A 118 -9.73 -4.24 11.81
CA GLN A 118 -10.56 -4.02 10.63
C GLN A 118 -9.95 -3.00 9.65
N LEU A 119 -8.70 -2.62 9.85
CA LEU A 119 -8.00 -1.72 8.94
C LEU A 119 -7.69 -2.41 7.62
N VAL A 120 -8.33 -1.94 6.55
CA VAL A 120 -8.20 -2.44 5.18
C VAL A 120 -7.97 -1.29 4.20
N ASP A 121 -7.60 -1.59 2.96
CA ASP A 121 -7.51 -0.57 1.90
C ASP A 121 -8.89 -0.02 1.52
N LYS A 122 -8.91 1.10 0.78
CA LYS A 122 -10.16 1.78 0.41
C LYS A 122 -11.12 0.90 -0.40
N ALA A 123 -10.64 0.10 -1.34
CA ALA A 123 -11.53 -0.70 -2.20
C ALA A 123 -12.26 -1.76 -1.37
N THR A 124 -11.55 -2.42 -0.47
CA THR A 124 -12.17 -3.34 0.50
C THR A 124 -13.08 -2.60 1.48
N ALA A 125 -12.66 -1.46 2.02
CA ALA A 125 -13.50 -0.66 2.92
C ALA A 125 -14.80 -0.19 2.27
N ASP A 126 -14.77 0.24 1.00
CA ASP A 126 -15.98 0.63 0.25
C ASP A 126 -16.92 -0.57 0.07
N TYR A 127 -16.38 -1.75 -0.22
CA TYR A 127 -17.15 -2.98 -0.39
C TYR A 127 -17.81 -3.44 0.92
N GLU A 128 -17.05 -3.41 2.03
CA GLU A 128 -17.51 -3.79 3.37
C GLU A 128 -18.27 -2.67 4.09
N GLN A 129 -18.42 -1.49 3.45
CA GLN A 129 -19.07 -0.30 4.01
C GLN A 129 -18.43 0.19 5.31
N LEU A 130 -17.10 0.04 5.42
CA LEU A 130 -16.34 0.50 6.57
C LEU A 130 -16.17 2.03 6.54
N PRO A 131 -16.29 2.68 7.71
CA PRO A 131 -16.19 4.13 7.81
C PRO A 131 -14.76 4.67 7.74
N TYR A 132 -13.76 3.80 7.76
CA TYR A 132 -12.35 4.16 7.74
C TYR A 132 -11.56 3.20 6.85
N TYR A 133 -10.42 3.65 6.34
CA TYR A 133 -9.55 2.86 5.49
C TYR A 133 -8.11 3.35 5.54
N VAL A 134 -7.18 2.46 5.22
CA VAL A 134 -5.75 2.76 5.09
C VAL A 134 -5.48 3.35 3.71
N THR A 135 -4.81 4.50 3.67
CA THR A 135 -4.44 5.20 2.42
C THR A 135 -2.95 5.11 2.12
N ALA A 136 -2.12 4.81 3.13
CA ALA A 136 -0.69 4.66 3.00
C ALA A 136 -0.12 3.86 4.17
N SER A 137 0.95 3.11 3.90
CA SER A 137 1.86 2.60 4.91
C SER A 137 3.25 3.19 4.64
N LEU A 138 3.81 3.88 5.64
CA LEU A 138 5.11 4.53 5.58
C LEU A 138 6.13 3.79 6.44
N SER A 139 7.34 3.61 5.91
CA SER A 139 8.44 3.06 6.69
C SER A 139 8.99 4.10 7.66
N PRO A 140 9.66 3.67 8.77
CA PRO A 140 10.29 4.59 9.70
C PRO A 140 11.30 5.52 9.03
N GLN A 141 12.02 5.04 8.02
CA GLN A 141 12.96 5.86 7.25
C GLN A 141 12.24 6.97 6.47
N GLN A 142 11.09 6.69 5.85
CA GLN A 142 10.31 7.69 5.10
C GLN A 142 9.78 8.80 6.01
N VAL A 143 9.34 8.44 7.22
CA VAL A 143 8.89 9.40 8.23
C VAL A 143 10.06 10.23 8.75
N GLN A 144 11.19 9.59 9.09
CA GLN A 144 12.42 10.28 9.54
C GLN A 144 12.98 11.24 8.49
N GLN A 145 12.91 10.87 7.21
CA GLN A 145 13.34 11.72 6.09
C GLN A 145 12.34 12.81 5.72
N ARG A 146 11.20 12.90 6.42
CA ARG A 146 10.12 13.87 6.14
C ARG A 146 9.71 13.84 4.67
N MET A 147 9.47 12.62 4.16
CA MET A 147 9.04 12.43 2.79
C MET A 147 7.81 13.30 2.50
N PRO A 148 7.78 14.08 1.40
CA PRO A 148 6.61 14.87 1.04
C PRO A 148 5.45 13.92 0.73
N PHE A 149 4.46 13.91 1.62
CA PHE A 149 3.26 13.09 1.48
C PHE A 149 2.02 13.97 1.54
N LYS A 150 1.12 13.79 0.58
CA LYS A 150 -0.20 14.44 0.56
C LYS A 150 -1.25 13.36 0.43
N ILE A 151 -2.28 13.41 1.24
CA ILE A 151 -3.42 12.50 1.10
C ILE A 151 -4.11 12.80 -0.23
N GLY A 152 -4.43 11.76 -1.00
CA GLY A 152 -5.18 11.84 -2.25
C GLY A 152 -4.37 12.14 -3.52
N ASP A 153 -3.06 11.88 -3.52
CA ASP A 153 -2.21 12.12 -4.68
C ASP A 153 -2.27 11.03 -5.77
N GLY A 154 -2.97 9.92 -5.51
CA GLY A 154 -3.11 8.78 -6.42
C GLY A 154 -1.87 7.88 -6.50
N LYS A 155 -0.86 8.07 -5.65
CA LYS A 155 0.32 7.19 -5.64
C LYS A 155 0.11 6.00 -4.70
N ILE A 156 1.01 5.03 -4.80
CA ILE A 156 1.00 3.84 -3.95
C ILE A 156 2.05 4.01 -2.85
N TYR A 157 1.64 3.75 -1.61
CA TYR A 157 2.51 3.82 -0.44
C TYR A 157 2.34 2.56 0.40
N GLY A 158 3.40 1.74 0.46
CA GLY A 158 3.44 0.52 1.28
C GLY A 158 2.26 -0.43 1.05
N GLY A 159 1.89 -0.64 -0.22
CA GLY A 159 0.79 -1.53 -0.61
C GLY A 159 -0.57 -0.84 -0.80
N TYR A 160 -0.73 0.41 -0.36
CA TYR A 160 -2.02 1.11 -0.40
C TYR A 160 -2.05 2.19 -1.48
N LEU A 161 -3.12 2.20 -2.29
CA LEU A 161 -3.39 3.28 -3.24
C LEU A 161 -3.98 4.49 -2.50
N ASN A 162 -3.34 5.65 -2.61
CA ASN A 162 -3.74 6.89 -1.97
C ASN A 162 -4.81 7.63 -2.80
N TYR A 163 -6.06 7.18 -2.71
CA TYR A 163 -7.16 7.68 -3.54
C TYR A 163 -7.45 9.17 -3.34
N PRO A 164 -7.74 9.92 -4.42
CA PRO A 164 -8.16 11.32 -4.35
C PRO A 164 -9.34 11.51 -3.39
N VAL A 165 -9.23 12.52 -2.53
CA VAL A 165 -10.28 12.85 -1.55
C VAL A 165 -11.39 13.62 -2.25
N GLU A 166 -12.65 13.39 -1.85
CA GLU A 166 -13.77 14.19 -2.33
C GLU A 166 -13.59 15.67 -1.96
N ARG A 167 -13.85 16.56 -2.91
CA ARG A 167 -13.54 18.00 -2.79
C ARG A 167 -14.07 18.64 -1.51
N ASN A 168 -15.26 18.23 -1.06
CA ASN A 168 -15.95 18.79 0.10
C ASN A 168 -15.97 17.83 1.32
N ALA A 169 -15.27 16.70 1.26
CA ALA A 169 -15.24 15.79 2.39
C ALA A 169 -14.40 16.39 3.54
N GLN A 170 -15.00 16.46 4.73
CA GLN A 170 -14.28 16.65 5.98
C GLN A 170 -13.62 15.34 6.38
N VAL A 171 -12.51 15.02 5.73
CA VAL A 171 -11.73 13.84 6.09
C VAL A 171 -10.92 14.12 7.35
N ARG A 172 -11.04 13.24 8.34
CA ARG A 172 -10.08 13.17 9.44
C ARG A 172 -9.05 12.12 9.08
N TRP A 173 -7.81 12.36 9.49
CA TRP A 173 -6.72 11.41 9.29
C TRP A 173 -6.10 11.09 10.64
N ILE A 174 -5.67 9.84 10.79
CA ILE A 174 -5.06 9.31 12.00
C ILE A 174 -3.82 8.51 11.58
N VAL A 175 -2.78 8.62 12.39
CA VAL A 175 -1.54 7.87 12.22
C VAL A 175 -1.56 6.74 13.22
N VAL A 176 -1.36 5.52 12.74
CA VAL A 176 -1.29 4.33 13.58
C VAL A 176 0.12 3.75 13.48
N PRO A 177 0.96 3.87 14.52
CA PRO A 177 2.23 3.17 14.58
C PRO A 177 1.95 1.68 14.82
N LEU A 178 2.57 0.81 14.03
CA LEU A 178 2.47 -0.64 14.19
C LEU A 178 3.80 -1.21 14.68
N SER A 179 3.74 -2.12 15.64
CA SER A 179 4.84 -3.04 15.94
C SER A 179 5.04 -4.06 14.81
N GLU A 180 6.17 -4.77 14.82
CA GLU A 180 6.46 -5.83 13.85
C GLU A 180 5.36 -6.92 13.86
N SER A 181 4.93 -7.36 15.05
CA SER A 181 3.88 -8.37 15.18
C SER A 181 2.53 -7.88 14.65
N GLU A 182 2.15 -6.63 14.90
CA GLU A 182 0.90 -6.06 14.36
C GLU A 182 0.95 -5.89 12.85
N HIS A 183 2.11 -5.49 12.30
CA HIS A 183 2.33 -5.42 10.87
C HIS A 183 2.17 -6.80 10.21
N GLU A 184 2.81 -7.84 10.76
CA GLU A 184 2.65 -9.22 10.26
C GLU A 184 1.22 -9.74 10.38
N MET A 185 0.50 -9.36 11.43
CA MET A 185 -0.91 -9.71 11.63
C MET A 185 -1.87 -8.96 10.70
N MET A 186 -1.46 -7.80 10.15
CA MET A 186 -2.19 -7.01 9.14
C MET A 186 -1.80 -7.33 7.69
N GLU A 187 -0.68 -8.01 7.51
CA GLU A 187 -0.26 -8.67 6.26
C GLU A 187 -0.77 -10.14 6.10
N PRO A 188 -1.84 -10.66 6.76
CA PRO A 188 -2.06 -12.10 6.87
C PRO A 188 -2.67 -12.71 5.59
N THR A 189 -2.55 -12.04 4.43
CA THR A 189 -2.96 -12.62 3.14
C THR A 189 -1.82 -12.86 2.14
N ILE A 190 -0.56 -12.78 2.57
CA ILE A 190 0.60 -13.10 1.70
C ILE A 190 1.50 -14.19 2.33
N LYS A 191 0.94 -15.06 3.19
CA LYS A 191 1.58 -16.33 3.57
C LYS A 191 0.92 -17.52 2.87
N LEU A 192 1.08 -17.57 1.54
CA LEU A 192 1.11 -18.82 0.78
C LEU A 192 2.46 -18.94 0.08
N CYS A 193 3.50 -19.09 0.90
CA CYS A 193 4.76 -19.77 0.57
C CYS A 193 5.52 -19.98 1.89
N GLY A 194 4.93 -20.74 2.80
CA GLY A 194 5.65 -21.30 3.94
C GLY A 194 6.22 -22.65 3.54
N LEU A 195 7.55 -22.78 3.52
CA LEU A 195 8.21 -24.09 3.51
C LEU A 195 7.71 -24.89 4.71
N ARG A 196 7.05 -26.03 4.45
CA ARG A 196 6.86 -27.06 5.48
C ARG A 196 8.20 -27.76 5.68
N GLU A 197 8.44 -28.25 6.90
CA GLU A 197 9.64 -29.04 7.25
C GLU A 197 9.84 -30.31 6.39
N ASP A 198 8.87 -30.67 5.54
CA ASP A 198 8.93 -31.80 4.61
C ASP A 198 9.28 -31.42 3.14
N GLY A 199 9.49 -30.13 2.83
CA GLY A 199 10.10 -29.69 1.58
C GLY A 199 9.25 -29.75 0.31
N ASN A 200 7.91 -29.80 0.39
CA ASN A 200 7.04 -29.71 -0.80
C ASN A 200 6.30 -28.37 -0.93
N PHE A 201 6.17 -27.87 -2.17
CA PHE A 201 5.46 -26.64 -2.54
C PHE A 201 3.97 -26.90 -2.84
N SER A 202 3.10 -26.00 -2.42
CA SER A 202 1.69 -25.88 -2.87
C SER A 202 1.35 -24.42 -3.10
#